data_AF-A0AAD3ZDP7-F1
#
_entry.id   AF-A0AAD3ZDP7-F1
#
_cell.length_a   1.000
_cell.length_b   1.000
_cell.length_c   1.000
_cell.angle_alpha   90.00
_cell.angle_beta   90.00
_cell.angle_gamma   90.00
#
_symmetry.space_group_name_H-M   'P 1'
#
loop_
_entity.id
_entity.type
_entity.pdbx_description
1 polymer ?
#
loop_
_entity_poly.entity_id
_entity_poly.type
_entity_poly.pdbx_seq_one_letter_code
_entity_poly.pdbx_strand_id
1 'polypeptide(L)'
;MIDRSRLEELGRLIQGKRKQFKAPTYSLAYTGMLIASMALIGVLVYVTGGVKTAAPHLFYIPIVITGITKGSAWGGATGLVSGLFTGPFMPLDVAGRVMQDPSNWCFRLCFFVFIGYVSGVGSSMLIVKNQQLSKKNKELNATLKALTSAFARAIDAKDTYTANHSEKVARYAVRLGKRSGLSREQLQCLFQAGILHDIGKIAIPDRVLNKPGSLTPDEFDLIREHPLHGYDILKPIRGLQDCAKLVLYHHKGL
;
A
#
# COMPACT_ATOMS: atom_id res chain seq x y z
N MET A 1 -30.09 16.88 5.27
CA MET A 1 -30.48 15.59 5.88
C MET A 1 -29.69 14.49 5.19
N ILE A 2 -28.79 13.81 5.91
CA ILE A 2 -28.08 12.65 5.36
C ILE A 2 -29.10 11.51 5.30
N ASP A 3 -29.33 10.99 4.10
CA ASP A 3 -30.27 9.92 3.80
C ASP A 3 -29.90 8.65 4.58
N ARG A 4 -30.81 8.16 5.42
CA ARG A 4 -30.65 6.94 6.23
C ARG A 4 -30.30 5.73 5.37
N SER A 5 -30.81 5.68 4.13
CA SER A 5 -30.54 4.58 3.20
C SER A 5 -29.05 4.49 2.82
N ARG A 6 -28.40 5.65 2.59
CA ARG A 6 -26.97 5.72 2.30
C ARG A 6 -26.10 5.33 3.48
N LEU A 7 -26.52 5.63 4.70
CA LEU A 7 -25.80 5.23 5.92
C LEU A 7 -25.87 3.71 6.14
N GLU A 8 -27.01 3.10 5.85
CA GLU A 8 -27.17 1.64 5.91
C GLU A 8 -26.40 0.92 4.79
N GLU A 9 -26.35 1.49 3.59
CA GLU A 9 -25.57 0.97 2.47
C GLU A 9 -24.06 1.07 2.75
N LEU A 10 -23.60 2.20 3.29
CA LEU A 10 -22.23 2.36 3.79
C LEU A 10 -21.92 1.34 4.90
N GLY A 11 -22.84 1.15 5.85
CA GLY A 11 -22.71 0.15 6.91
C GLY A 11 -22.54 -1.27 6.36
N ARG A 12 -23.36 -1.65 5.37
CA ARG A 12 -23.29 -2.95 4.67
C ARG A 12 -22.01 -3.11 3.88
N LEU A 13 -21.55 -2.07 3.16
CA LEU A 13 -20.29 -2.08 2.42
C LEU A 13 -19.07 -2.21 3.34
N ILE A 14 -19.09 -1.53 4.48
CA ILE A 14 -18.04 -1.62 5.51
C ILE A 14 -18.02 -3.02 6.11
N GLN A 15 -19.18 -3.60 6.46
CA GLN A 15 -19.25 -4.96 7.00
C GLN A 15 -18.87 -6.04 5.96
N GLY A 16 -19.28 -5.87 4.70
CA GLY A 16 -18.99 -6.80 3.60
C GLY A 16 -17.49 -6.87 3.27
N LYS A 17 -16.81 -5.72 3.16
CA LYS A 17 -15.35 -5.69 2.93
C LYS A 17 -14.55 -6.23 4.12
N ARG A 18 -15.13 -6.20 5.33
CA ARG A 18 -14.52 -6.76 6.54
C ARG A 18 -14.53 -8.29 6.56
N LYS A 19 -15.56 -8.95 5.99
CA LYS A 19 -15.59 -10.43 5.87
C LYS A 19 -14.55 -10.99 4.90
N GLN A 20 -14.16 -10.21 3.89
CA GLN A 20 -13.08 -10.55 2.96
C GLN A 20 -11.70 -10.45 3.62
N PHE A 21 -11.61 -9.64 4.67
CA PHE A 21 -10.53 -9.66 5.66
C PHE A 21 -10.83 -10.73 6.72
N LYS A 22 -10.71 -12.00 6.34
CA LYS A 22 -10.23 -12.98 7.32
C LYS A 22 -8.86 -12.49 7.73
N ALA A 23 -8.82 -11.69 8.80
CA ALA A 23 -7.61 -11.47 9.56
C ALA A 23 -6.98 -12.85 9.77
N PRO A 24 -5.64 -12.98 9.62
CA PRO A 24 -4.97 -14.27 9.59
C PRO A 24 -5.53 -15.13 10.71
N THR A 25 -5.93 -16.36 10.42
CA THR A 25 -6.51 -17.28 11.40
C THR A 25 -5.55 -17.36 12.58
N TYR A 26 -5.78 -16.49 13.56
CA TYR A 26 -4.78 -16.20 14.57
C TYR A 26 -4.69 -17.44 15.43
N SER A 27 -3.50 -18.03 15.50
CA SER A 27 -3.34 -19.32 16.16
C SER A 27 -3.76 -19.20 17.62
N LEU A 28 -4.27 -20.30 18.18
CA LEU A 28 -4.54 -20.49 19.60
C LEU A 28 -3.39 -19.96 20.49
N ALA A 29 -2.16 -19.96 19.97
CA ALA A 29 -0.96 -19.44 20.63
C ALA A 29 -1.00 -17.93 20.89
N TYR A 30 -1.56 -17.10 20.00
CA TYR A 30 -1.66 -15.64 20.24
C TYR A 30 -2.58 -15.34 21.42
N THR A 31 -3.75 -15.97 21.45
CA THR A 31 -4.71 -15.83 22.57
C THR A 31 -4.11 -16.38 23.86
N GLY A 32 -3.36 -17.48 23.80
CA GLY A 32 -2.63 -18.04 24.94
C GLY A 32 -1.56 -17.08 25.48
N MET A 33 -0.73 -16.51 24.60
CA MET A 33 0.28 -15.50 24.98
C MET A 33 -0.35 -14.27 25.62
N LEU A 34 -1.50 -13.81 25.11
CA LEU A 34 -2.19 -12.67 25.67
C LEU A 34 -2.66 -12.94 27.10
N ILE A 35 -3.35 -14.06 27.31
CA ILE A 35 -3.83 -14.46 28.64
C ILE A 35 -2.66 -14.63 29.61
N ALA A 36 -1.58 -15.29 29.18
CA ALA A 36 -0.38 -15.46 29.98
C ALA A 36 0.25 -14.11 30.34
N SER A 37 0.33 -13.17 29.41
CA SER A 37 0.85 -11.82 29.67
C SER A 37 0.00 -11.05 30.69
N MET A 38 -1.32 -11.14 30.59
CA MET A 38 -2.23 -10.48 31.54
C MET A 38 -2.13 -11.08 32.94
N ALA A 39 -2.04 -12.41 33.03
CA ALA A 39 -1.84 -13.11 34.30
C ALA A 39 -0.48 -12.74 34.93
N LEU A 40 0.59 -12.73 34.13
CA LEU A 40 1.93 -12.34 34.57
C LEU A 40 1.95 -10.91 35.11
N ILE A 41 1.33 -9.96 34.40
CA ILE A 41 1.21 -8.57 34.85
C ILE A 41 0.40 -8.50 36.15
N GLY A 42 -0.69 -9.27 36.27
CA GLY A 42 -1.48 -9.33 37.51
C GLY A 42 -0.66 -9.81 38.72
N VAL A 43 0.14 -10.86 38.54
CA VAL A 43 1.08 -11.35 39.58
C VAL A 43 2.12 -10.29 39.91
N LEU A 44 2.68 -9.62 38.90
CA LEU A 44 3.66 -8.55 39.10
C LEU A 44 3.07 -7.38 39.89
N VAL A 45 1.84 -6.94 39.57
CA VAL A 45 1.13 -5.89 40.32
C VAL A 45 0.98 -6.28 41.79
N TYR A 46 0.61 -7.53 42.08
CA TYR A 46 0.50 -8.00 43.45
C TYR A 46 1.86 -8.01 44.18
N VAL A 47 2.88 -8.61 43.58
CA VAL A 47 4.22 -8.72 44.19
C VAL A 47 4.90 -7.37 44.40
N THR A 48 4.64 -6.40 43.52
CA THR A 48 5.23 -5.04 43.61
C THR A 48 4.55 -4.14 44.65
N GLY A 49 3.48 -4.58 45.30
CA GLY A 49 2.82 -3.81 46.36
C GLY A 49 1.44 -3.27 46.00
N GLY A 50 0.80 -3.78 44.95
CA GLY A 50 -0.58 -3.47 44.60
C GLY A 50 -0.73 -2.34 43.59
N VAL A 51 -1.95 -1.81 43.48
CA VAL A 51 -2.32 -0.88 42.40
C VAL A 51 -1.83 0.56 42.59
N LYS A 52 -1.20 0.88 43.73
CA LYS A 52 -0.53 2.17 43.99
C LYS A 52 0.77 2.36 43.20
N THR A 53 1.34 1.27 42.69
CA THR A 53 2.59 1.31 41.91
C THR A 53 2.31 1.66 40.44
N ALA A 54 3.37 1.79 39.64
CA ALA A 54 3.25 1.96 38.19
C ALA A 54 2.95 0.64 37.45
N ALA A 55 3.08 -0.52 38.10
CA ALA A 55 2.92 -1.84 37.47
C ALA A 55 1.57 -2.05 36.76
N PRO A 56 0.42 -1.53 37.25
CA PRO A 56 -0.86 -1.66 36.54
C PRO A 56 -0.87 -1.04 35.15
N HIS A 57 -0.03 -0.05 34.86
CA HIS A 57 0.04 0.56 33.53
C HIS A 57 0.60 -0.40 32.46
N LEU A 58 1.26 -1.49 32.86
CA LEU A 58 1.70 -2.52 31.91
C LEU A 58 0.53 -3.22 31.20
N PHE A 59 -0.68 -3.20 31.78
CA PHE A 59 -1.88 -3.70 31.11
C PHE A 59 -2.22 -2.93 29.82
N TYR A 60 -1.77 -1.68 29.65
CA TYR A 60 -1.98 -0.95 28.39
C TYR A 60 -1.32 -1.65 27.20
N ILE A 61 -0.23 -2.39 27.40
CA ILE A 61 0.49 -3.10 26.33
C ILE A 61 -0.43 -4.14 25.66
N PRO A 62 -0.94 -5.18 26.36
CA PRO A 62 -1.84 -6.15 25.74
C PRO A 62 -3.17 -5.53 25.27
N ILE A 63 -3.68 -4.49 25.95
CA ILE A 63 -4.90 -3.77 25.54
C ILE A 63 -4.71 -3.14 24.16
N VAL A 64 -3.65 -2.33 23.98
CA VAL A 64 -3.39 -1.61 22.73
C VAL A 64 -3.01 -2.57 21.62
N ILE A 65 -2.18 -3.58 21.89
CA ILE A 65 -1.81 -4.60 20.89
C ILE A 65 -3.07 -5.33 20.40
N THR A 66 -3.98 -5.69 21.29
CA THR A 66 -5.24 -6.34 20.91
C THR A 66 -6.14 -5.40 20.13
N GLY A 67 -6.26 -4.14 20.56
CA GLY A 67 -7.00 -3.11 19.82
C GLY A 67 -6.48 -3.00 18.39
N ILE A 68 -5.16 -2.87 18.21
CA ILE A 68 -4.52 -2.71 16.90
C ILE A 68 -4.71 -3.94 16.01
N THR A 69 -4.54 -5.15 16.55
CA THR A 69 -4.52 -6.40 15.76
C THR A 69 -5.89 -7.02 15.53
N LYS A 70 -6.80 -6.91 16.51
CA LYS A 70 -8.12 -7.55 16.51
C LYS A 70 -9.28 -6.56 16.39
N GLY A 71 -9.01 -5.26 16.54
CA GLY A 71 -9.98 -4.18 16.42
C GLY A 71 -10.63 -3.78 17.74
N SER A 72 -11.52 -2.80 17.68
CA SER A 72 -12.06 -2.08 18.84
C SER A 72 -12.82 -2.96 19.83
N ALA A 73 -13.60 -3.94 19.34
CA ALA A 73 -14.35 -4.85 20.22
C ALA A 73 -13.42 -5.69 21.11
N TRP A 74 -12.35 -6.22 20.53
CA TRP A 74 -11.37 -7.02 21.26
C TRP A 74 -10.48 -6.16 22.16
N GLY A 75 -10.06 -4.98 21.70
CA GLY A 75 -9.33 -4.03 22.53
C GLY A 75 -10.14 -3.62 23.78
N GLY A 76 -11.43 -3.30 23.60
CA GLY A 76 -12.35 -3.01 24.70
C GLY A 76 -12.54 -4.20 25.66
N ALA A 77 -12.71 -5.41 25.13
CA ALA A 77 -12.83 -6.62 25.94
C ALA A 77 -11.56 -6.90 26.77
N THR A 78 -10.38 -6.77 26.16
CA THR A 78 -9.10 -6.90 26.89
C THR A 78 -8.96 -5.82 27.96
N GLY A 79 -9.42 -4.60 27.69
CA GLY A 79 -9.48 -3.51 28.67
C GLY A 79 -10.38 -3.85 29.87
N LEU A 80 -11.56 -4.41 29.60
CA LEU A 80 -12.50 -4.85 30.63
C LEU A 80 -11.89 -5.94 31.51
N VAL A 81 -11.32 -6.99 30.89
CA VAL A 81 -10.69 -8.09 31.62
C VAL A 81 -9.50 -7.56 32.45
N SER A 82 -8.66 -6.70 31.88
CA SER A 82 -7.54 -6.08 32.60
C SER A 82 -8.02 -5.27 33.81
N GLY A 83 -9.12 -4.53 33.64
CA GLY A 83 -9.74 -3.74 34.73
C GLY A 83 -10.27 -4.62 35.87
N LEU A 84 -10.79 -5.81 35.55
CA LEU A 84 -11.21 -6.80 36.55
C LEU A 84 -10.01 -7.43 37.28
N PHE A 85 -8.90 -7.69 36.58
CA PHE A 85 -7.65 -8.17 37.19
C PHE A 85 -7.07 -7.18 38.19
N THR A 86 -7.13 -5.87 37.89
CA THR A 86 -6.76 -4.80 38.82
C THR A 86 -7.92 -4.37 39.72
N GLY A 87 -8.94 -5.21 39.84
CA GLY A 87 -10.25 -4.86 40.37
C GLY A 87 -10.43 -4.99 41.88
N PRO A 88 -11.66 -5.15 42.38
CA PRO A 88 -11.99 -4.98 43.80
C PRO A 88 -11.24 -5.95 44.72
N PHE A 89 -10.72 -7.05 44.17
CA PHE A 89 -9.93 -8.04 44.90
C PHE A 89 -8.43 -7.71 44.95
N MET A 90 -7.94 -6.75 44.16
CA MET A 90 -6.55 -6.30 44.16
C MET A 90 -6.37 -5.17 45.18
N PRO A 91 -5.49 -5.32 46.19
CA PRO A 91 -5.22 -4.28 47.18
C PRO A 91 -4.65 -2.99 46.55
N LEU A 92 -4.98 -1.84 47.15
CA LEU A 92 -4.26 -0.59 46.91
C LEU A 92 -2.80 -0.74 47.38
N ASP A 93 -2.64 -1.29 48.59
CA ASP A 93 -1.36 -1.62 49.19
C ASP A 93 -1.39 -3.04 49.74
N VAL A 94 -0.56 -3.91 49.19
CA VAL A 94 -0.48 -5.32 49.60
C VAL A 94 0.16 -5.45 50.98
N ALA A 95 1.21 -4.69 51.27
CA ALA A 95 1.90 -4.75 52.56
C ALA A 95 1.04 -4.15 53.69
N GLY A 96 0.38 -3.03 53.41
CA GLY A 96 -0.53 -2.37 54.35
C GLY A 96 -1.93 -2.98 54.45
N ARG A 97 -2.25 -4.01 53.64
CA ARG A 97 -3.60 -4.61 53.52
C ARG A 97 -4.70 -3.57 53.29
N VAL A 98 -4.39 -2.50 52.56
CA VAL A 98 -5.33 -1.42 52.26
C VAL A 98 -6.04 -1.75 50.95
N MET A 99 -7.37 -1.82 51.00
CA MET A 99 -8.20 -1.96 49.80
C MET A 99 -8.33 -0.63 49.06
N GLN A 100 -8.47 -0.71 47.75
CA GLN A 100 -8.74 0.48 46.93
C GLN A 100 -10.21 0.91 47.04
N ASP A 101 -10.45 2.22 46.90
CA ASP A 101 -11.80 2.75 46.76
C ASP A 101 -12.45 2.24 45.45
N PRO A 102 -13.70 1.74 45.48
CA PRO A 102 -14.40 1.26 44.29
C PRO A 102 -14.44 2.28 43.14
N SER A 103 -14.49 3.58 43.45
CA SER A 103 -14.50 4.65 42.44
C SER A 103 -13.20 4.71 41.63
N ASN A 104 -12.05 4.65 42.31
CA ASN A 104 -10.73 4.64 41.67
C ASN A 104 -10.54 3.44 40.74
N TRP A 105 -11.04 2.28 41.16
CA TRP A 105 -11.07 1.09 40.32
C TRP A 105 -11.96 1.29 39.08
N CYS A 106 -13.20 1.78 39.27
CA CYS A 106 -14.13 2.03 38.17
C CYS A 106 -13.54 2.99 37.12
N PHE A 107 -12.89 4.08 37.56
CA PHE A 107 -12.23 5.00 36.63
C PHE A 107 -11.12 4.31 35.81
N ARG A 108 -10.29 3.49 36.47
CA ARG A 108 -9.22 2.74 35.79
C ARG A 108 -9.78 1.76 34.75
N LEU A 109 -10.82 1.04 35.11
CA LEU A 109 -11.52 0.12 34.20
C LEU A 109 -12.07 0.86 32.99
N CYS A 110 -12.75 2.00 33.20
CA CYS A 110 -13.25 2.83 32.11
C CYS A 110 -12.12 3.31 31.18
N PHE A 111 -10.98 3.74 31.74
CA PHE A 111 -9.82 4.15 30.96
C PHE A 111 -9.24 2.99 30.14
N PHE A 112 -9.10 1.80 30.71
CA PHE A 112 -8.62 0.61 29.99
C PHE A 112 -9.52 0.23 28.82
N VAL A 113 -10.83 0.19 29.05
CA VAL A 113 -11.82 -0.07 27.98
C VAL A 113 -11.77 1.01 26.90
N PHE A 114 -11.70 2.28 27.30
CA PHE A 114 -11.65 3.41 26.38
C PHE A 114 -10.40 3.36 25.49
N ILE A 115 -9.21 3.16 26.06
CA ILE A 115 -7.95 3.06 25.31
C ILE A 115 -7.98 1.86 24.35
N GLY A 116 -8.47 0.70 24.79
CA GLY A 116 -8.64 -0.47 23.94
C GLY A 116 -9.59 -0.23 22.77
N TYR A 117 -10.70 0.47 23.02
CA TYR A 117 -11.66 0.83 21.98
C TYR A 117 -11.06 1.82 20.97
N VAL A 118 -10.49 2.93 21.44
CA VAL A 118 -9.92 4.00 20.60
C VAL A 118 -8.75 3.50 19.75
N SER A 119 -7.83 2.74 20.35
CA SER A 119 -6.71 2.14 19.61
C SER A 119 -7.20 1.21 18.49
N GLY A 120 -8.26 0.44 18.74
CA GLY A 120 -8.84 -0.43 17.73
C GLY A 120 -9.64 0.28 16.64
N VAL A 121 -10.35 1.38 16.96
CA VAL A 121 -10.99 2.23 15.94
C VAL A 121 -9.92 2.89 15.06
N GLY A 122 -8.88 3.44 15.68
CA GLY A 122 -7.76 4.09 14.98
C GLY A 122 -7.04 3.13 14.02
N SER A 123 -6.68 1.93 14.48
CA SER A 123 -6.08 0.90 13.63
C SER A 123 -6.99 0.51 12.47
N SER A 124 -8.29 0.30 12.73
CA SER A 124 -9.25 -0.06 11.68
C SER A 124 -9.35 1.02 10.60
N MET A 125 -9.34 2.30 10.99
CA MET A 125 -9.35 3.42 10.05
C MET A 125 -8.06 3.48 9.21
N LEU A 126 -6.90 3.25 9.82
CA LEU A 126 -5.61 3.22 9.13
C LEU A 126 -5.53 2.07 8.12
N ILE A 127 -5.99 0.88 8.49
CA ILE A 127 -6.04 -0.28 7.59
C ILE A 127 -6.91 0.02 6.36
N VAL A 128 -8.11 0.60 6.57
CA VAL A 128 -9.02 0.96 5.46
C VAL A 128 -8.40 2.04 4.56
N LYS A 129 -7.81 3.09 5.14
CA LYS A 129 -7.13 4.15 4.36
C LYS A 129 -5.96 3.60 3.56
N ASN A 130 -5.13 2.74 4.16
CA ASN A 130 -3.98 2.13 3.48
C ASN A 130 -4.44 1.27 2.29
N GLN A 131 -5.52 0.49 2.44
CA GLN A 131 -6.11 -0.26 1.33
C GLN A 131 -6.63 0.63 0.21
N GLN A 132 -7.31 1.74 0.55
CA GLN A 132 -7.79 2.69 -0.44
C GLN A 132 -6.63 3.33 -1.22
N LEU A 133 -5.56 3.73 -0.53
CA LEU A 133 -4.34 4.24 -1.17
C LEU A 133 -3.70 3.18 -2.07
N SER A 134 -3.60 1.94 -1.61
CA SER A 134 -3.07 0.83 -2.41
C SER A 134 -3.91 0.57 -3.67
N LYS A 135 -5.24 0.59 -3.56
CA LYS A 135 -6.15 0.44 -4.70
C LYS A 135 -6.01 1.60 -5.69
N LYS A 136 -6.01 2.84 -5.21
CA LYS A 136 -5.79 4.04 -6.05
C LYS A 136 -4.43 4.01 -6.76
N ASN A 137 -3.37 3.59 -6.06
CA ASN A 137 -2.06 3.41 -6.68
C ASN A 137 -2.06 2.33 -7.77
N LYS A 138 -2.77 1.22 -7.57
CA LYS A 138 -2.92 0.18 -8.61
C LYS A 138 -3.71 0.69 -9.81
N GLU A 139 -4.82 1.37 -9.59
CA GLU A 139 -5.64 1.97 -10.64
C GLU A 139 -4.86 3.03 -11.43
N LEU A 140 -4.15 3.94 -10.74
CA LEU A 140 -3.30 4.93 -11.38
C LEU A 140 -2.22 4.27 -12.25
N ASN A 141 -1.53 3.26 -11.72
CA ASN A 141 -0.52 2.52 -12.50
C ASN A 141 -1.11 1.79 -13.71
N ALA A 142 -2.33 1.25 -13.61
CA ALA A 142 -3.02 0.63 -14.73
C ALA A 142 -3.40 1.66 -15.80
N THR A 143 -3.95 2.81 -15.39
CA THR A 143 -4.28 3.93 -16.29
C THR A 143 -3.04 4.46 -16.99
N LEU A 144 -1.93 4.66 -16.28
CA LEU A 144 -0.67 5.10 -16.90
C LEU A 144 -0.17 4.10 -17.95
N LYS A 145 -0.22 2.79 -17.68
CA LYS A 145 0.13 1.77 -18.68
C LYS A 145 -0.80 1.77 -19.89
N ALA A 146 -2.10 1.96 -19.68
CA ALA A 146 -3.06 2.07 -20.76
C ALA A 146 -2.80 3.30 -21.63
N LEU A 147 -2.50 4.46 -21.03
CA LEU A 147 -2.12 5.68 -21.74
C LEU A 147 -0.83 5.51 -22.54
N THR A 148 0.22 4.92 -21.95
CA THR A 148 1.47 4.59 -22.67
C THR A 148 1.20 3.72 -23.90
N SER A 149 0.35 2.70 -23.76
CA SER A 149 0.00 1.81 -24.87
C SER A 149 -0.86 2.54 -25.92
N ALA A 150 -1.75 3.43 -25.50
CA ALA A 150 -2.56 4.25 -26.40
C ALA A 150 -1.71 5.24 -27.20
N PHE A 151 -0.72 5.88 -26.57
CA PHE A 151 0.24 6.73 -27.28
C PHE A 151 1.05 5.93 -28.29
N ALA A 152 1.58 4.77 -27.93
CA ALA A 152 2.28 3.91 -28.88
C ALA A 152 1.38 3.55 -30.07
N ARG A 153 0.12 3.16 -29.83
CA ARG A 153 -0.85 2.89 -30.90
C ARG A 153 -1.17 4.11 -31.77
N ALA A 154 -1.19 5.31 -31.21
CA ALA A 154 -1.41 6.54 -31.96
C ALA A 154 -0.22 6.85 -32.88
N ILE A 155 1.00 6.59 -32.43
CA ILE A 155 2.21 6.72 -33.24
C ILE A 155 2.27 5.63 -34.32
N ASP A 156 2.02 4.37 -33.95
CA ASP A 156 1.92 3.23 -34.87
C ASP A 156 0.79 3.43 -35.93
N ALA A 157 -0.19 4.31 -35.68
CA ALA A 157 -1.24 4.64 -36.65
C ALA A 157 -0.86 5.81 -37.57
N LYS A 158 0.05 6.69 -37.12
CA LYS A 158 0.62 7.79 -37.92
C LYS A 158 1.65 7.25 -38.91
N ASP A 159 2.40 6.23 -38.51
CA ASP A 159 3.34 5.49 -39.33
C ASP A 159 2.61 4.36 -40.06
N THR A 160 2.66 4.33 -41.39
CA THR A 160 2.05 3.23 -42.19
C THR A 160 2.63 1.86 -41.86
N TYR A 161 3.80 1.82 -41.22
CA TYR A 161 4.41 0.60 -40.71
C TYR A 161 3.83 0.21 -39.34
N THR A 162 2.90 -0.74 -39.38
CA THR A 162 2.61 -1.77 -38.35
C THR A 162 1.80 -1.40 -37.09
N ALA A 163 0.56 -1.92 -37.02
CA ALA A 163 -0.17 -2.08 -35.77
C ALA A 163 0.47 -3.16 -34.86
N ASN A 164 0.61 -2.87 -33.56
CA ASN A 164 1.15 -3.77 -32.54
C ASN A 164 2.64 -4.11 -32.69
N HIS A 165 3.41 -3.37 -33.48
CA HIS A 165 4.86 -3.61 -33.62
C HIS A 165 5.60 -3.27 -32.32
N SER A 166 5.35 -2.07 -31.80
CA SER A 166 5.94 -1.57 -30.56
C SER A 166 5.70 -2.55 -29.40
N GLU A 167 4.50 -3.17 -29.33
CA GLU A 167 4.20 -4.18 -28.32
C GLU A 167 4.97 -5.49 -28.51
N LYS A 168 5.11 -5.98 -29.76
CA LYS A 168 5.90 -7.18 -30.05
C LYS A 168 7.37 -6.99 -29.69
N VAL A 169 7.96 -5.87 -30.11
CA VAL A 169 9.36 -5.50 -29.80
C VAL A 169 9.57 -5.45 -28.30
N ALA A 170 8.71 -4.76 -27.56
CA ALA A 170 8.79 -4.67 -26.10
C ALA A 170 8.72 -6.06 -25.43
N ARG A 171 7.82 -6.93 -25.89
CA ARG A 171 7.70 -8.31 -25.37
C ARG A 171 8.95 -9.14 -25.64
N TYR A 172 9.55 -9.02 -26.83
CA TYR A 172 10.80 -9.72 -27.15
C TYR A 172 11.97 -9.19 -26.32
N ALA A 173 12.11 -7.86 -26.21
CA ALA A 173 13.14 -7.24 -25.38
C ALA A 173 13.07 -7.71 -23.92
N VAL A 174 11.88 -7.75 -23.33
CA VAL A 174 11.68 -8.28 -21.96
C VAL A 174 12.06 -9.75 -21.85
N ARG A 175 11.71 -10.59 -22.85
CA ARG A 175 12.08 -12.02 -22.83
C ARG A 175 13.60 -12.20 -22.89
N LEU A 176 14.30 -11.40 -23.69
CA LEU A 176 15.75 -11.38 -23.76
C LEU A 176 16.35 -10.90 -22.43
N GLY A 177 15.89 -9.76 -21.92
CA GLY A 177 16.33 -9.21 -20.63
C GLY A 177 16.15 -10.18 -19.47
N LYS A 178 15.05 -10.95 -19.45
CA LYS A 178 14.83 -12.00 -18.42
C LYS A 178 15.89 -13.08 -18.48
N ARG A 179 16.26 -13.53 -19.68
CA ARG A 179 17.32 -14.53 -19.88
C ARG A 179 18.70 -13.98 -19.52
N SER A 180 18.89 -12.67 -19.67
CA SER A 180 20.12 -11.96 -19.29
C SER A 180 20.20 -11.60 -17.80
N GLY A 181 19.22 -12.01 -16.97
CA GLY A 181 19.27 -11.78 -15.53
C GLY A 181 18.91 -10.36 -15.08
N LEU A 182 18.21 -9.57 -15.90
CA LEU A 182 17.79 -8.22 -15.52
C LEU A 182 16.78 -8.24 -14.36
N SER A 183 16.89 -7.24 -13.48
CA SER A 183 15.96 -7.04 -12.36
C SER A 183 14.55 -6.73 -12.85
N ARG A 184 13.56 -6.88 -11.97
CA ARG A 184 12.16 -6.57 -12.30
C ARG A 184 11.98 -5.12 -12.74
N GLU A 185 12.69 -4.19 -12.11
CA GLU A 185 12.68 -2.76 -12.40
C GLU A 185 13.30 -2.49 -13.77
N GLN A 186 14.43 -3.14 -14.08
CA GLN A 186 15.08 -3.06 -15.38
C GLN A 186 14.19 -3.62 -16.51
N LEU A 187 13.52 -4.75 -16.27
CA LEU A 187 12.58 -5.34 -17.23
C LEU A 187 11.37 -4.43 -17.49
N GLN A 188 10.88 -3.75 -16.45
CA GLN A 188 9.79 -2.79 -16.60
C GLN A 188 10.22 -1.57 -17.43
N CYS A 189 11.42 -1.05 -17.15
CA CYS A 189 12.03 0.03 -17.94
C CYS A 189 12.21 -0.39 -19.41
N LEU A 190 12.74 -1.60 -19.65
CA LEU A 190 12.94 -2.16 -20.98
C LEU A 190 11.62 -2.33 -21.75
N PHE A 191 10.57 -2.78 -21.07
CA PHE A 191 9.24 -2.86 -21.66
C PHE A 191 8.73 -1.48 -22.09
N GLN A 192 8.80 -0.49 -21.19
CA GLN A 192 8.35 0.87 -21.47
C GLN A 192 9.14 1.53 -22.60
N ALA A 193 10.46 1.35 -22.62
CA ALA A 193 11.32 1.82 -23.69
C ALA A 193 10.96 1.15 -25.03
N GLY A 194 10.72 -0.17 -25.06
CA GLY A 194 10.28 -0.86 -26.27
C GLY A 194 8.93 -0.37 -26.81
N ILE A 195 7.98 -0.05 -25.92
CA ILE A 195 6.67 0.50 -26.32
C ILE A 195 6.80 1.92 -26.88
N LEU A 196 7.74 2.72 -26.35
CA LEU A 196 7.87 4.14 -26.64
C LEU A 196 9.07 4.50 -27.51
N HIS A 197 9.83 3.55 -28.04
CA HIS A 197 11.08 3.81 -28.77
C HIS A 197 10.89 4.77 -29.94
N ASP A 198 9.76 4.65 -30.63
CA ASP A 198 9.40 5.46 -31.79
C ASP A 198 8.55 6.69 -31.46
N ILE A 199 8.32 7.03 -30.18
CA ILE A 199 7.43 8.16 -29.78
C ILE A 199 7.83 9.50 -30.42
N GLY A 200 9.12 9.69 -30.71
CA GLY A 200 9.62 10.90 -31.36
C GLY A 200 9.24 11.05 -32.84
N LYS A 201 8.71 9.99 -33.50
CA LYS A 201 8.16 10.09 -34.86
C LYS A 201 6.99 11.09 -34.94
N ILE A 202 6.41 11.47 -33.80
CA ILE A 202 5.41 12.55 -33.73
C ILE A 202 5.94 13.87 -34.30
N ALA A 203 7.23 14.18 -34.12
CA ALA A 203 7.87 15.41 -34.57
C ALA A 203 8.24 15.39 -36.07
N ILE A 204 8.20 14.21 -36.71
CA ILE A 204 8.57 14.05 -38.12
C ILE A 204 7.37 14.40 -39.02
N PRO A 205 7.52 15.24 -40.06
CA PRO A 205 6.43 15.58 -40.98
C PRO A 205 5.88 14.35 -41.73
N ASP A 206 4.56 14.26 -41.91
CA ASP A 206 3.90 13.12 -42.58
C ASP A 206 4.38 12.89 -44.01
N ARG A 207 4.68 13.98 -44.74
CA ARG A 207 5.23 13.93 -46.11
C ARG A 207 6.59 13.24 -46.20
N VAL A 208 7.34 13.19 -45.09
CA VAL A 208 8.64 12.51 -44.98
C VAL A 208 8.41 11.10 -44.45
N LEU A 209 7.66 10.97 -43.35
CA LEU A 209 7.43 9.69 -42.67
C LEU A 209 6.70 8.67 -43.57
N ASN A 210 5.73 9.12 -44.36
CA ASN A 210 4.89 8.28 -45.22
C ASN A 210 5.16 8.49 -46.72
N LYS A 211 6.37 8.97 -47.08
CA LYS A 211 6.73 9.22 -48.49
C LYS A 211 6.68 7.91 -49.30
N PRO A 212 5.94 7.85 -50.42
CA PRO A 212 6.02 6.71 -51.32
C PRO A 212 7.34 6.74 -52.10
N GLY A 213 8.24 5.80 -51.81
CA GLY A 213 9.54 5.65 -52.47
C GLY A 213 10.73 5.96 -51.57
N SER A 214 11.91 6.09 -52.16
CA SER A 214 13.14 6.35 -51.41
C SER A 214 13.18 7.77 -50.83
N LEU A 215 13.71 7.88 -49.61
CA LEU A 215 13.98 9.16 -48.96
C LEU A 215 15.24 9.80 -49.57
N THR A 216 15.25 11.13 -49.66
CA THR A 216 16.49 11.88 -49.91
C THR A 216 17.40 11.83 -48.68
N PRO A 217 18.71 12.14 -48.81
CA PRO A 217 19.61 12.23 -47.67
C PRO A 217 19.07 13.15 -46.55
N ASP A 218 18.57 14.34 -46.90
CA ASP A 218 18.01 15.30 -45.94
C ASP A 218 16.75 14.77 -45.24
N GLU A 219 15.87 14.09 -45.99
CA GLU A 219 14.67 13.44 -45.45
C GLU A 219 15.03 12.29 -44.50
N PHE A 220 16.08 11.54 -44.82
CA PHE A 220 16.59 10.47 -43.98
C PHE A 220 17.18 11.02 -42.67
N ASP A 221 17.95 12.11 -42.74
CA ASP A 221 18.50 12.75 -41.54
C ASP A 221 17.40 13.28 -40.62
N LEU A 222 16.30 13.83 -41.16
CA LEU A 222 15.11 14.17 -40.37
C LEU A 222 14.54 12.95 -39.63
N ILE A 223 14.41 11.78 -40.29
CA ILE A 223 13.95 10.57 -39.60
C ILE A 223 14.90 10.17 -38.47
N ARG A 224 16.21 10.33 -38.64
CA ARG A 224 17.21 9.96 -37.62
C ARG A 224 17.15 10.81 -36.35
N GLU A 225 16.42 11.92 -36.36
CA GLU A 225 16.23 12.78 -35.18
C GLU A 225 15.15 12.26 -34.21
N HIS A 226 14.27 11.33 -34.63
CA HIS A 226 13.20 10.84 -33.75
C HIS A 226 13.67 10.24 -32.40
N PRO A 227 14.85 9.61 -32.24
CA PRO A 227 15.31 9.15 -30.93
C PRO A 227 15.60 10.32 -29.99
N LEU A 228 16.11 11.43 -30.52
CA LEU A 228 16.36 12.66 -29.76
C LEU A 228 15.04 13.33 -29.36
N HIS A 229 14.10 13.45 -30.29
CA HIS A 229 12.75 13.92 -29.97
C HIS A 229 12.06 13.04 -28.92
N GLY A 230 12.19 11.71 -29.04
CA GLY A 230 11.66 10.76 -28.06
C GLY A 230 12.28 10.94 -26.68
N TYR A 231 13.60 11.12 -26.61
CA TYR A 231 14.29 11.47 -25.36
C TYR A 231 13.76 12.77 -24.76
N ASP A 232 13.61 13.82 -25.56
CA ASP A 232 13.15 15.13 -25.08
C ASP A 232 11.70 15.12 -24.58
N ILE A 233 10.84 14.28 -25.18
CA ILE A 233 9.46 14.05 -24.73
C ILE A 233 9.45 13.30 -23.39
N LEU A 234 10.30 12.28 -23.22
CA LEU A 234 10.24 11.36 -22.08
C LEU A 234 11.07 11.83 -20.87
N LYS A 235 12.19 12.54 -21.08
CA LYS A 235 13.10 13.00 -20.01
C LYS A 235 12.43 13.81 -18.89
N PRO A 236 11.39 14.65 -19.13
CA PRO A 236 10.76 15.43 -18.06
C PRO A 236 9.80 14.60 -17.20
N ILE A 237 9.41 13.40 -17.67
CA ILE A 237 8.41 12.57 -17.01
C ILE A 237 9.07 11.75 -15.89
N ARG A 238 8.69 12.02 -14.64
CA ARG A 238 9.20 11.27 -13.48
C ARG A 238 8.85 9.80 -13.60
N GLY A 239 9.85 8.93 -13.49
CA GLY A 239 9.74 7.48 -13.63
C GLY A 239 10.01 6.95 -15.04
N LEU A 240 10.24 7.82 -16.04
CA LEU A 240 10.62 7.43 -17.40
C LEU A 240 12.03 7.88 -17.79
N GLN A 241 12.81 8.47 -16.88
CA GLN A 241 14.12 9.03 -17.23
C GLN A 241 15.10 7.97 -17.74
N ASP A 242 15.10 6.77 -17.15
CA ASP A 242 15.95 5.67 -17.63
C ASP A 242 15.40 5.07 -18.93
N CYS A 243 14.08 5.05 -19.11
CA CYS A 243 13.47 4.67 -20.38
C CYS A 243 13.87 5.66 -21.49
N ALA A 244 13.89 6.95 -21.19
CA ALA A 244 14.27 8.00 -22.14
C ALA A 244 15.68 7.76 -22.68
N LYS A 245 16.64 7.38 -21.81
CA LYS A 245 18.00 7.04 -22.26
C LYS A 245 18.01 5.86 -23.22
N LEU A 246 17.22 4.81 -22.96
CA LEU A 246 17.10 3.67 -23.87
C LEU A 246 16.50 4.10 -25.22
N VAL A 247 15.49 4.97 -25.20
CA VAL A 247 14.92 5.56 -26.43
C VAL A 247 15.95 6.39 -27.17
N LEU A 248 16.82 7.15 -26.52
CA LEU A 248 17.85 7.93 -27.21
C LEU A 248 18.83 7.06 -28.01
N TYR A 249 19.14 5.86 -27.51
CA TYR A 249 20.21 5.02 -28.04
C TYR A 249 19.73 3.84 -28.89
N HIS A 250 18.43 3.68 -29.15
CA HIS A 250 17.92 2.47 -29.80
C HIS A 250 18.34 2.31 -31.28
N HIS A 251 18.78 3.38 -31.96
CA HIS A 251 19.40 3.30 -33.31
C HIS A 251 20.91 3.17 -33.28
N LYS A 252 21.55 3.41 -32.13
CA LYS A 252 22.99 3.25 -32.04
C LYS A 252 23.29 1.76 -32.01
N GLY A 253 23.77 1.24 -33.13
CA GLY A 253 24.46 -0.05 -33.14
C GLY A 253 25.63 0.00 -32.16
N LEU A 254 25.89 -1.14 -31.52
CA LEU A 254 27.13 -1.37 -30.78
C LEU A 254 28.35 -1.17 -31.68
#